data_AF-A0A9D8RHH3-F1
#
_entry.id   AF-A0A9D8RHH3-F1
#
_cell.length_a   1.000
_cell.length_b   1.000
_cell.length_c   1.000
_cell.angle_alpha   90.00
_cell.angle_beta   90.00
_cell.angle_gamma   90.00
#
_symmetry.space_group_name_H-M   'P 1'
#
loop_
_entity.id
_entity.type
_entity.pdbx_description
1 polymer ?
#
loop_
_entity_poly.entity_id
_entity_poly.type
_entity_poly.pdbx_seq_one_letter_code
_entity_poly.pdbx_strand_id
1 'polypeptide(L)'
;MKKSVILLAAVFLLKTSLFSQTVTFWDNVPNDQLAKSIVDSMTDTELYSQILMFGWAGAEPETLLYDWVERGLGNIKVFGWNTNDIHLVAKSISSLQKTSQNNRFKIPLFVATDQEGGSIRHVKGDTLITPGNMAIGAAGYPADSWYSAYYISREIKALGINMNFAPTVDLFSNHDSSIIGTRSFGDDPDKAGILGAAFVSGSLAAGVIPTVKHFPGHGDTDIDSHGRLPVIDIDFETFKNRELVPYLYIIKDNTPALMSGHLSFPKIDSSGAPASLSKYFLTDLLKNQLGYQGLIITDDMEMVGATIYAGTISNAFKLAIEAGNDIILSSRTAQLNEALWYRNLALMSEDATFRARIKDAAYKVIKAKLDYFKGGTETAPLYPDPDKIDDLIPDRDGEKFFIEQACRSITVEKQGSLPLDKSKAGRILLLGSLTVFFNDALARYPEAGQVYFNYETGPNETQWIIDQLPTVSANFDTIIICVSSENHVKIANYFKDTGKKVIILSTMSPEFTKKLSWCDSILLGYSWRCEYSLRAMLAAVNGEYKPEGIKPYK
;
A
#
# COMPACT_ATOMS: atom_id res chain seq x y z
N MET A 1 -34.01 7.15 -82.99
CA MET A 1 -34.91 7.52 -81.88
C MET A 1 -34.39 6.91 -80.57
N LYS A 2 -34.05 7.79 -79.62
CA LYS A 2 -33.91 7.67 -78.15
C LYS A 2 -33.70 6.30 -77.44
N LYS A 3 -32.74 6.33 -76.51
CA LYS A 3 -32.67 5.85 -75.09
C LYS A 3 -31.43 4.96 -74.88
N SER A 4 -30.32 5.42 -74.30
CA SER A 4 -30.03 5.91 -72.93
C SER A 4 -30.02 4.83 -71.83
N VAL A 5 -28.80 4.53 -71.36
CA VAL A 5 -28.33 4.31 -69.96
C VAL A 5 -28.88 3.12 -69.16
N ILE A 6 -27.97 2.25 -68.70
CA ILE A 6 -27.77 1.66 -67.33
C ILE A 6 -26.39 0.96 -67.41
N LEU A 7 -25.27 1.60 -67.06
CA LEU A 7 -24.65 1.82 -65.74
C LEU A 7 -24.11 0.56 -65.04
N LEU A 8 -22.78 0.58 -64.87
CA LEU A 8 -21.93 -0.24 -63.99
C LEU A 8 -22.57 -0.51 -62.61
N ALA A 9 -22.59 -1.77 -62.18
CA ALA A 9 -22.45 -2.17 -60.78
C ALA A 9 -22.32 -3.71 -60.68
N ALA A 10 -21.10 -4.23 -60.84
CA ALA A 10 -20.82 -5.65 -60.55
C ALA A 10 -19.43 -5.89 -59.93
N VAL A 11 -18.93 -4.91 -59.17
CA VAL A 11 -17.74 -5.08 -58.32
C VAL A 11 -17.97 -4.31 -57.01
N PHE A 12 -18.89 -4.78 -56.17
CA PHE A 12 -18.94 -4.40 -54.74
C PHE A 12 -19.95 -5.30 -54.01
N LEU A 13 -19.68 -6.61 -53.94
CA LEU A 13 -20.40 -7.54 -53.06
C LEU A 13 -19.43 -8.62 -52.58
N LEU A 14 -18.43 -8.19 -51.82
CA LEU A 14 -17.51 -9.06 -51.07
C LEU A 14 -16.97 -8.31 -49.85
N LYS A 15 -17.86 -7.76 -49.02
CA LYS A 15 -17.55 -7.25 -47.67
C LYS A 15 -18.76 -7.38 -46.74
N THR A 16 -19.30 -8.58 -46.60
CA THR A 16 -20.18 -8.90 -45.47
C THR A 16 -19.97 -10.37 -45.13
N SER A 17 -19.63 -10.66 -43.87
CA SER A 17 -19.43 -11.98 -43.26
C SER A 17 -18.00 -12.54 -43.19
N LEU A 18 -17.04 -11.74 -42.70
CA LEU A 18 -15.79 -12.23 -42.10
C LEU A 18 -15.57 -11.57 -40.73
N PHE A 19 -16.49 -11.77 -39.79
CA PHE A 19 -16.25 -11.56 -38.36
C PHE A 19 -16.92 -12.70 -37.59
N SER A 20 -16.41 -13.91 -37.79
CA SER A 20 -16.63 -15.05 -36.90
C SER A 20 -15.26 -15.59 -36.47
N GLN A 21 -14.43 -14.68 -35.97
CA GLN A 21 -13.33 -15.02 -35.08
C GLN A 21 -13.62 -14.32 -33.77
N THR A 22 -13.77 -15.12 -32.71
CA THR A 22 -13.89 -14.63 -31.33
C THR A 22 -12.60 -13.90 -30.99
N VAL A 23 -12.65 -12.57 -30.85
CA VAL A 23 -11.50 -11.75 -30.43
C VAL A 23 -11.05 -12.18 -29.03
N THR A 24 -9.75 -12.37 -28.84
CA THR A 24 -9.17 -12.72 -27.54
C THR A 24 -8.08 -11.74 -27.13
N PHE A 25 -7.81 -11.63 -25.83
CA PHE A 25 -6.75 -10.80 -25.27
C PHE A 25 -5.37 -11.06 -25.89
N TRP A 26 -5.15 -12.29 -26.35
CA TRP A 26 -3.87 -12.76 -26.91
C TRP A 26 -3.73 -12.53 -28.41
N ASP A 27 -4.73 -11.94 -29.07
CA ASP A 27 -4.66 -11.67 -30.51
C ASP A 27 -3.53 -10.69 -30.84
N ASN A 28 -2.80 -10.94 -31.93
CA ASN A 28 -1.64 -10.14 -32.30
C ASN A 28 -2.03 -8.90 -33.13
N VAL A 29 -2.70 -7.95 -32.50
CA VAL A 29 -3.05 -6.62 -33.05
C VAL A 29 -2.67 -5.52 -32.06
N PRO A 30 -2.50 -4.25 -32.49
CA PRO A 30 -2.12 -3.16 -31.60
C PRO A 30 -3.03 -3.06 -30.37
N ASN A 31 -2.44 -2.82 -29.19
CA ASN A 31 -3.16 -2.88 -27.91
C ASN A 31 -4.38 -1.96 -27.85
N ASP A 32 -4.32 -0.74 -28.41
CA ASP A 32 -5.47 0.18 -28.48
C ASP A 32 -6.62 -0.39 -29.30
N GLN A 33 -6.30 -0.96 -30.47
CA GLN A 33 -7.30 -1.59 -31.34
C GLN A 33 -7.90 -2.83 -30.68
N LEU A 34 -7.08 -3.63 -30.01
CA LEU A 34 -7.54 -4.83 -29.33
C LEU A 34 -8.44 -4.51 -28.15
N ALA A 35 -8.05 -3.56 -27.29
CA ALA A 35 -8.84 -3.11 -26.17
C ALA A 35 -10.22 -2.63 -26.63
N LYS A 36 -10.26 -1.80 -27.68
CA LYS A 36 -11.51 -1.32 -28.27
C LYS A 36 -12.37 -2.48 -28.80
N SER A 37 -11.77 -3.42 -29.53
CA SER A 37 -12.50 -4.55 -30.12
C SER A 37 -13.11 -5.48 -29.08
N ILE A 38 -12.37 -5.75 -28.00
CA ILE A 38 -12.85 -6.54 -26.85
C ILE A 38 -14.03 -5.82 -26.18
N VAL A 39 -13.84 -4.55 -25.81
CA VAL A 39 -14.86 -3.75 -25.09
C VAL A 39 -16.12 -3.52 -25.93
N ASP A 40 -15.98 -3.27 -27.23
CA ASP A 40 -17.12 -3.12 -28.14
C ASP A 40 -17.92 -4.43 -28.28
N SER A 41 -17.30 -5.58 -27.99
CA SER A 41 -17.91 -6.91 -28.01
C SER A 41 -18.47 -7.37 -26.66
N MET A 42 -18.25 -6.62 -25.58
CA MET A 42 -18.69 -6.98 -24.22
C MET A 42 -20.17 -6.66 -23.97
N THR A 43 -20.82 -7.53 -23.20
CA THR A 43 -22.12 -7.28 -22.57
C THR A 43 -21.99 -6.32 -21.39
N ASP A 44 -23.09 -5.76 -20.91
CA ASP A 44 -23.09 -4.87 -19.74
C ASP A 44 -22.58 -5.58 -18.47
N THR A 45 -22.89 -6.87 -18.33
CA THR A 45 -22.34 -7.74 -17.29
C THR A 45 -20.81 -7.82 -17.36
N GLU A 46 -20.24 -8.10 -18.54
CA GLU A 46 -18.78 -8.19 -18.68
C GLU A 46 -18.10 -6.83 -18.50
N LEU A 47 -18.69 -5.75 -19.03
CA LEU A 47 -18.19 -4.38 -18.86
C LEU A 47 -18.12 -4.01 -17.38
N TYR A 48 -19.19 -4.28 -16.64
CA TYR A 48 -19.24 -3.93 -15.23
C TYR A 48 -18.32 -4.82 -14.40
N SER A 49 -18.32 -6.14 -14.61
CA SER A 49 -17.40 -7.06 -13.93
C SER A 49 -15.92 -6.69 -14.13
N GLN A 50 -15.55 -6.18 -15.31
CA GLN A 50 -14.16 -5.84 -15.63
C GLN A 50 -13.60 -4.71 -14.76
N ILE A 51 -14.46 -3.81 -14.27
CA ILE A 51 -14.05 -2.67 -13.43
C ILE A 51 -14.13 -2.96 -11.93
N LEU A 52 -14.51 -4.18 -11.54
CA LEU A 52 -14.59 -4.57 -10.13
C LEU A 52 -13.28 -5.23 -9.68
N MET A 53 -12.90 -4.98 -8.44
CA MET A 53 -11.83 -5.67 -7.74
C MET A 53 -12.35 -6.27 -6.44
N PHE A 54 -12.27 -7.60 -6.30
CA PHE A 54 -12.75 -8.28 -5.10
C PHE A 54 -11.62 -8.97 -4.33
N GLY A 55 -11.72 -8.91 -3.00
CA GLY A 55 -11.01 -9.81 -2.09
C GLY A 55 -11.82 -11.06 -1.75
N TRP A 56 -11.20 -11.94 -0.96
CA TRP A 56 -11.86 -13.13 -0.40
C TRP A 56 -11.50 -13.34 1.07
N ALA A 57 -12.38 -14.02 1.79
CA ALA A 57 -12.18 -14.40 3.18
C ALA A 57 -11.40 -15.73 3.29
N GLY A 58 -10.69 -15.90 4.40
CA GLY A 58 -9.92 -17.13 4.66
C GLY A 58 -8.63 -17.24 3.85
N ALA A 59 -7.99 -18.40 3.88
CA ALA A 59 -6.72 -18.63 3.19
C ALA A 59 -6.89 -18.86 1.68
N GLU A 60 -7.99 -19.50 1.27
CA GLU A 60 -8.25 -19.89 -0.12
C GLU A 60 -9.49 -19.17 -0.69
N PRO A 61 -9.53 -18.90 -2.00
CA PRO A 61 -10.70 -18.34 -2.68
C PRO A 61 -11.94 -19.22 -2.53
N GLU A 62 -13.07 -18.60 -2.20
CA GLU A 62 -14.39 -19.26 -2.17
C GLU A 62 -14.96 -19.46 -3.58
N THR A 63 -15.89 -20.42 -3.73
CA THR A 63 -16.58 -20.71 -5.00
C THR A 63 -17.17 -19.45 -5.65
N LEU A 64 -17.74 -18.54 -4.85
CA LEU A 64 -18.33 -17.31 -5.34
C LEU A 64 -17.33 -16.44 -6.11
N LEU A 65 -16.05 -16.40 -5.69
CA LEU A 65 -15.04 -15.63 -6.42
C LEU A 65 -14.75 -16.26 -7.80
N TYR A 66 -14.73 -17.59 -7.90
CA TYR A 66 -14.61 -18.27 -9.19
C TYR A 66 -15.81 -17.97 -10.10
N ASP A 67 -17.04 -17.98 -9.57
CA ASP A 67 -18.24 -17.60 -10.34
C ASP A 67 -18.13 -16.17 -10.91
N TRP A 68 -17.53 -15.25 -10.17
CA TRP A 68 -17.24 -13.89 -10.65
C TRP A 68 -16.18 -13.87 -11.74
N VAL A 69 -15.09 -14.63 -11.59
CA VAL A 69 -14.04 -14.73 -12.62
C VAL A 69 -14.58 -15.32 -13.92
N GLU A 70 -15.45 -16.32 -13.84
CA GLU A 70 -16.13 -16.88 -15.03
C GLU A 70 -17.05 -15.86 -15.73
N ARG A 71 -17.61 -14.91 -14.96
CA ARG A 71 -18.40 -13.77 -15.46
C ARG A 71 -17.57 -12.62 -15.99
N GLY A 72 -16.25 -12.75 -16.01
CA GLY A 72 -15.33 -11.72 -16.50
C GLY A 72 -14.96 -10.68 -15.45
N LEU A 73 -14.89 -11.05 -14.16
CA LEU A 73 -14.27 -10.20 -13.14
C LEU A 73 -12.89 -9.75 -13.60
N GLY A 74 -12.63 -8.44 -13.52
CA GLY A 74 -11.36 -7.90 -13.98
C GLY A 74 -10.23 -8.12 -12.98
N ASN A 75 -10.48 -7.99 -11.69
CA ASN A 75 -9.40 -7.75 -10.74
C ASN A 75 -9.67 -8.44 -9.40
N ILE A 76 -8.61 -8.85 -8.73
CA ILE A 76 -8.66 -9.43 -7.39
C ILE A 76 -7.63 -8.78 -6.49
N LYS A 77 -7.89 -8.80 -5.18
CA LYS A 77 -6.97 -8.30 -4.16
C LYS A 77 -6.65 -9.38 -3.13
N VAL A 78 -5.35 -9.59 -2.91
CA VAL A 78 -4.80 -10.42 -1.84
C VAL A 78 -4.63 -9.57 -0.58
N PHE A 79 -5.22 -10.00 0.53
CA PHE A 79 -5.15 -9.38 1.83
C PHE A 79 -4.27 -10.17 2.81
N GLY A 80 -3.85 -9.52 3.89
CA GLY A 80 -2.93 -10.15 4.85
C GLY A 80 -3.51 -11.27 5.73
N TRP A 81 -4.78 -11.62 5.56
CA TRP A 81 -5.37 -12.85 6.11
C TRP A 81 -5.27 -14.04 5.14
N ASN A 82 -4.97 -13.82 3.86
CA ASN A 82 -4.79 -14.88 2.87
C ASN A 82 -3.36 -15.46 2.89
N THR A 83 -2.39 -14.74 3.47
CA THR A 83 -0.97 -14.87 3.12
C THR A 83 -0.10 -15.47 4.22
N ASN A 84 -0.69 -16.24 5.15
CA ASN A 84 0.11 -16.98 6.13
C ASN A 84 0.94 -18.08 5.45
N ASP A 85 0.45 -18.61 4.32
CA ASP A 85 1.14 -19.57 3.46
C ASP A 85 1.28 -18.98 2.05
N ILE A 86 2.52 -18.63 1.68
CA ILE A 86 2.82 -18.02 0.37
C ILE A 86 2.70 -19.01 -0.80
N HIS A 87 2.87 -20.31 -0.55
CA HIS A 87 2.65 -21.36 -1.54
C HIS A 87 1.18 -21.46 -1.91
N LEU A 88 0.32 -21.35 -0.90
CA LEU A 88 -1.12 -21.35 -1.08
C LEU A 88 -1.61 -20.10 -1.82
N VAL A 89 -1.00 -18.94 -1.57
CA VAL A 89 -1.26 -17.70 -2.33
C VAL A 89 -0.91 -17.90 -3.81
N ALA A 90 0.29 -18.39 -4.12
CA ALA A 90 0.70 -18.69 -5.50
C ALA A 90 -0.27 -19.68 -6.17
N LYS A 91 -0.64 -20.77 -5.48
CA LYS A 91 -1.62 -21.75 -5.98
C LYS A 91 -2.98 -21.12 -6.27
N SER A 92 -3.47 -20.27 -5.37
CA SER A 92 -4.77 -19.58 -5.48
C SER A 92 -4.79 -18.57 -6.63
N ILE A 93 -3.70 -17.83 -6.83
CA ILE A 93 -3.55 -16.91 -7.96
C ILE A 93 -3.52 -17.69 -9.27
N SER A 94 -2.74 -18.78 -9.32
CA SER A 94 -2.65 -19.66 -10.50
C SER A 94 -4.00 -20.27 -10.88
N SER A 95 -4.81 -20.71 -9.90
CA SER A 95 -6.14 -21.25 -10.17
C SER A 95 -7.12 -20.19 -10.67
N LEU A 96 -7.19 -19.01 -10.05
CA LEU A 96 -8.05 -17.91 -10.49
C LEU A 96 -7.65 -17.41 -11.88
N GLN A 97 -6.35 -17.30 -12.17
CA GLN A 97 -5.86 -16.94 -13.50
C GLN A 97 -6.27 -18.00 -14.53
N LYS A 98 -6.14 -19.31 -14.24
CA LYS A 98 -6.62 -20.38 -15.14
C LYS A 98 -8.11 -20.26 -15.43
N THR A 99 -8.93 -19.96 -14.42
CA THR A 99 -10.36 -19.71 -14.59
C THR A 99 -10.62 -18.52 -15.50
N SER A 100 -9.88 -17.41 -15.34
CA SER A 100 -10.00 -16.24 -16.24
C SER A 100 -9.65 -16.57 -17.70
N GLN A 101 -8.79 -17.55 -17.93
CA GLN A 101 -8.38 -17.96 -19.28
C GLN A 101 -9.38 -18.91 -19.95
N ASN A 102 -10.38 -19.42 -19.22
CA ASN A 102 -11.47 -20.22 -19.76
C ASN A 102 -12.64 -19.37 -20.29
N ASN A 103 -12.67 -18.07 -19.97
CA ASN A 103 -13.70 -17.18 -20.52
C ASN A 103 -13.43 -16.83 -22.00
N ARG A 104 -14.44 -16.31 -22.70
CA ARG A 104 -14.37 -16.09 -24.17
C ARG A 104 -13.29 -15.10 -24.63
N PHE A 105 -12.90 -14.17 -23.77
CA PHE A 105 -11.90 -13.14 -24.09
C PHE A 105 -10.50 -13.48 -23.55
N LYS A 106 -10.39 -14.44 -22.63
CA LYS A 106 -9.15 -14.88 -21.98
C LYS A 106 -8.37 -13.73 -21.32
N ILE A 107 -9.07 -12.79 -20.69
CA ILE A 107 -8.46 -11.60 -20.11
C ILE A 107 -7.85 -11.97 -18.75
N PRO A 108 -6.52 -11.77 -18.54
CA PRO A 108 -5.90 -11.98 -17.23
C PRO A 108 -6.47 -11.06 -16.15
N LEU A 109 -6.37 -11.49 -14.90
CA LEU A 109 -6.70 -10.67 -13.74
C LEU A 109 -5.54 -9.71 -13.41
N PHE A 110 -5.88 -8.47 -13.02
CA PHE A 110 -4.99 -7.76 -12.11
C PHE A 110 -5.11 -8.39 -10.73
N VAL A 111 -3.95 -8.62 -10.11
CA VAL A 111 -3.81 -9.24 -8.79
C VAL A 111 -3.05 -8.23 -7.94
N ALA A 112 -3.78 -7.59 -7.03
CA ALA A 112 -3.28 -6.51 -6.20
C ALA A 112 -3.01 -6.93 -4.76
N THR A 113 -2.14 -6.22 -4.05
CA THR A 113 -2.01 -6.31 -2.58
C THR A 113 -1.49 -4.98 -2.01
N ASP A 114 -1.47 -4.84 -0.67
CA ASP A 114 -0.82 -3.72 0.02
C ASP A 114 0.50 -4.20 0.62
N GLN A 115 1.59 -3.94 -0.10
CA GLN A 115 2.94 -4.25 0.35
C GLN A 115 3.79 -2.96 0.31
N GLU A 116 3.52 -2.04 1.23
CA GLU A 116 4.27 -0.78 1.37
C GLU A 116 5.67 -1.02 1.96
N GLY A 117 5.78 -2.02 2.85
CA GLY A 117 6.92 -2.20 3.73
C GLY A 117 6.66 -1.61 5.12
N GLY A 118 7.59 -1.82 6.05
CA GLY A 118 7.39 -1.39 7.44
C GLY A 118 6.17 -2.08 8.08
N SER A 119 5.23 -1.28 8.59
CA SER A 119 4.03 -1.78 9.27
C SER A 119 2.95 -2.30 8.33
N ILE A 120 2.92 -1.85 7.07
CA ILE A 120 1.94 -2.31 6.08
C ILE A 120 2.56 -3.34 5.16
N ARG A 121 2.30 -4.59 5.52
CA ARG A 121 2.73 -5.79 4.83
C ARG A 121 1.57 -6.79 4.84
N HIS A 122 0.82 -6.83 3.74
CA HIS A 122 -0.24 -7.81 3.58
C HIS A 122 0.35 -9.18 3.33
N VAL A 123 1.26 -9.33 2.37
CA VAL A 123 1.93 -10.62 2.15
C VAL A 123 2.88 -10.86 3.30
N LYS A 124 2.44 -11.63 4.28
CA LYS A 124 3.23 -11.97 5.48
C LYS A 124 4.22 -13.08 5.13
N GLY A 125 3.84 -14.35 5.32
CA GLY A 125 4.69 -15.53 5.12
C GLY A 125 6.17 -15.28 5.44
N ASP A 126 7.03 -15.78 4.56
CA ASP A 126 8.49 -15.63 4.64
C ASP A 126 9.04 -14.43 3.85
N THR A 127 8.17 -13.49 3.43
CA THR A 127 8.62 -12.24 2.79
C THR A 127 9.35 -11.34 3.78
N LEU A 128 10.20 -10.46 3.25
CA LEU A 128 11.03 -9.57 4.04
C LEU A 128 10.23 -8.61 4.91
N ILE A 129 10.67 -8.43 6.15
CA ILE A 129 10.16 -7.40 7.06
C ILE A 129 11.07 -6.18 6.96
N THR A 130 10.61 -5.17 6.24
CA THR A 130 11.45 -4.02 5.85
C THR A 130 11.34 -2.85 6.85
N PRO A 131 12.30 -1.90 6.86
CA PRO A 131 12.22 -0.70 7.71
C PRO A 131 11.07 0.26 7.39
N GLY A 132 10.59 0.31 6.14
CA GLY A 132 9.42 1.10 5.74
C GLY A 132 9.69 2.57 5.40
N ASN A 133 8.62 3.30 5.06
CA ASN A 133 8.70 4.62 4.44
C ASN A 133 9.33 5.70 5.33
N MET A 134 9.02 5.75 6.62
CA MET A 134 9.63 6.76 7.50
C MET A 134 11.13 6.51 7.69
N ALA A 135 11.57 5.24 7.67
CA ALA A 135 12.99 4.90 7.65
C ALA A 135 13.66 5.33 6.33
N ILE A 136 13.00 5.13 5.18
CA ILE A 136 13.47 5.64 3.88
C ILE A 136 13.58 7.16 3.92
N GLY A 137 12.57 7.84 4.47
CA GLY A 137 12.56 9.27 4.69
C GLY A 137 13.70 9.77 5.56
N ALA A 138 13.99 9.04 6.64
CA ALA A 138 15.07 9.37 7.55
C ALA A 138 16.46 9.19 6.94
N ALA A 139 16.64 8.14 6.12
CA ALA A 139 17.84 7.97 5.32
C ALA A 139 17.98 9.06 4.24
N GLY A 140 16.86 9.48 3.64
CA GLY A 140 16.78 10.61 2.72
C GLY A 140 17.32 10.34 1.31
N TYR A 141 17.69 9.10 0.99
CA TYR A 141 18.24 8.72 -0.31
C TYR A 141 17.15 8.18 -1.25
N PRO A 142 16.91 8.77 -2.43
CA PRO A 142 15.99 8.21 -3.43
C PRO A 142 16.35 6.79 -3.86
N ALA A 143 17.65 6.46 -3.86
CA ALA A 143 18.12 5.10 -4.12
C ALA A 143 17.56 4.09 -3.10
N ASP A 144 17.45 4.45 -1.82
CA ASP A 144 16.89 3.57 -0.80
C ASP A 144 15.40 3.31 -1.05
N SER A 145 14.66 4.33 -1.52
CA SER A 145 13.26 4.18 -1.92
C SER A 145 13.12 3.26 -3.14
N TRP A 146 13.95 3.47 -4.16
CA TRP A 146 13.95 2.66 -5.39
C TRP A 146 14.25 1.19 -5.12
N TYR A 147 15.31 0.89 -4.37
CA TYR A 147 15.69 -0.50 -4.06
C TYR A 147 14.70 -1.17 -3.11
N SER A 148 14.14 -0.43 -2.15
CA SER A 148 13.07 -0.96 -1.29
C SER A 148 11.88 -1.41 -2.13
N ALA A 149 11.41 -0.57 -3.05
CA ALA A 149 10.31 -0.90 -3.94
C ALA A 149 10.64 -2.07 -4.86
N TYR A 150 11.87 -2.11 -5.40
CA TYR A 150 12.33 -3.17 -6.29
C TYR A 150 12.31 -4.54 -5.60
N TYR A 151 12.93 -4.68 -4.43
CA TYR A 151 12.97 -5.97 -3.72
C TYR A 151 11.60 -6.39 -3.18
N ILE A 152 10.83 -5.46 -2.62
CA ILE A 152 9.44 -5.74 -2.21
C ILE A 152 8.61 -6.26 -3.40
N SER A 153 8.75 -5.60 -4.55
CA SER A 153 8.00 -5.93 -5.77
C SER A 153 8.44 -7.27 -6.36
N ARG A 154 9.74 -7.64 -6.26
CA ARG A 154 10.24 -8.95 -6.70
C ARG A 154 9.59 -10.11 -5.94
N GLU A 155 9.44 -9.98 -4.62
CA GLU A 155 8.83 -11.04 -3.80
C GLU A 155 7.35 -11.24 -4.15
N ILE A 156 6.55 -10.17 -4.21
CA ILE A 156 5.13 -10.30 -4.55
C ILE A 156 4.94 -10.73 -6.01
N LYS A 157 5.83 -10.31 -6.92
CA LYS A 157 5.84 -10.76 -8.31
C LYS A 157 6.01 -12.27 -8.41
N ALA A 158 6.87 -12.88 -7.61
CA ALA A 158 7.07 -14.34 -7.61
C ALA A 158 5.76 -15.10 -7.31
N LEU A 159 4.87 -14.51 -6.51
CA LEU A 159 3.55 -15.06 -6.19
C LEU A 159 2.49 -14.81 -7.27
N GLY A 160 2.83 -14.15 -8.39
CA GLY A 160 1.88 -13.78 -9.44
C GLY A 160 1.10 -12.48 -9.16
N ILE A 161 1.44 -11.75 -8.09
CA ILE A 161 0.88 -10.42 -7.80
C ILE A 161 1.52 -9.41 -8.74
N ASN A 162 0.70 -8.66 -9.47
CA ASN A 162 1.15 -7.77 -10.55
C ASN A 162 0.82 -6.29 -10.31
N MET A 163 0.15 -5.97 -9.21
CA MET A 163 -0.15 -4.62 -8.78
C MET A 163 0.12 -4.47 -7.28
N ASN A 164 0.79 -3.40 -6.88
CA ASN A 164 1.06 -3.10 -5.47
C ASN A 164 0.46 -1.74 -5.12
N PHE A 165 -0.36 -1.71 -4.08
CA PHE A 165 -0.93 -0.49 -3.50
C PHE A 165 0.11 0.21 -2.64
N ALA A 166 1.20 0.62 -3.27
CA ALA A 166 2.30 1.35 -2.70
C ALA A 166 2.99 2.19 -3.79
N PRO A 167 3.64 3.31 -3.42
CA PRO A 167 3.78 3.83 -2.06
C PRO A 167 2.57 4.64 -1.60
N THR A 168 2.42 4.83 -0.28
CA THR A 168 1.72 6.04 0.20
C THR A 168 2.67 7.24 0.10
N VAL A 169 2.14 8.38 -0.33
CA VAL A 169 2.84 9.68 -0.32
C VAL A 169 2.15 10.69 0.58
N ASP A 170 1.30 10.20 1.49
CA ASP A 170 0.67 11.03 2.50
C ASP A 170 1.73 11.59 3.44
N LEU A 171 1.60 12.87 3.77
CA LEU A 171 2.55 13.57 4.64
C LEU A 171 2.23 13.33 6.10
N PHE A 172 3.24 13.19 6.95
CA PHE A 172 3.02 13.13 8.38
C PHE A 172 2.82 14.55 8.96
N SER A 173 1.79 15.28 8.48
CA SER A 173 1.54 16.67 8.87
C SER A 173 0.79 16.80 10.19
N ASN A 174 -0.07 15.82 10.52
CA ASN A 174 -0.68 15.70 11.84
C ASN A 174 0.05 14.61 12.64
N HIS A 175 0.89 15.04 13.59
CA HIS A 175 1.71 14.13 14.39
C HIS A 175 0.90 13.29 15.39
N ASP A 176 -0.34 13.67 15.69
CA ASP A 176 -1.26 12.86 16.50
C ASP A 176 -1.92 11.74 15.68
N SER A 177 -1.70 11.70 14.36
CA SER A 177 -2.24 10.66 13.49
C SER A 177 -1.67 9.28 13.82
N SER A 178 -2.56 8.35 14.17
CA SER A 178 -2.22 6.94 14.36
C SER A 178 -2.22 6.10 13.08
N ILE A 179 -2.69 6.68 11.96
CA ILE A 179 -2.98 5.96 10.70
C ILE A 179 -1.82 6.06 9.73
N ILE A 180 -1.30 7.28 9.55
CA ILE A 180 -0.21 7.55 8.61
C ILE A 180 1.12 7.27 9.30
N GLY A 181 1.46 8.02 10.36
CA GLY A 181 2.63 7.73 11.20
C GLY A 181 3.85 7.28 10.40
N THR A 182 4.38 6.10 10.72
CA THR A 182 5.58 5.52 10.09
C THR A 182 5.40 5.06 8.64
N ARG A 183 4.17 5.09 8.10
CA ARG A 183 3.89 4.84 6.67
C ARG A 183 4.23 6.04 5.79
N SER A 184 4.32 7.24 6.35
CA SER A 184 4.76 8.42 5.59
C SER A 184 6.28 8.42 5.41
N PHE A 185 6.75 9.04 4.32
CA PHE A 185 8.16 9.40 4.18
C PHE A 185 8.58 10.58 5.08
N GLY A 186 7.65 11.38 5.61
CA GLY A 186 7.95 12.58 6.38
C GLY A 186 6.90 13.68 6.23
N ASP A 187 7.20 14.89 6.74
CA ASP A 187 6.30 16.04 6.64
C ASP A 187 6.62 16.99 5.46
N ASP A 188 7.77 16.80 4.82
CA ASP A 188 8.25 17.62 3.70
C ASP A 188 7.63 17.17 2.37
N PRO A 189 6.80 18.02 1.71
CA PRO A 189 6.08 17.64 0.50
C PRO A 189 6.97 17.27 -0.69
N ASP A 190 8.08 17.99 -0.87
CA ASP A 190 9.00 17.75 -1.99
C ASP A 190 9.78 16.45 -1.78
N LYS A 191 10.27 16.20 -0.55
CA LYS A 191 10.94 14.93 -0.25
C LYS A 191 10.02 13.74 -0.42
N ALA A 192 8.77 13.83 0.05
CA ALA A 192 7.79 12.77 -0.15
C ALA A 192 7.50 12.51 -1.64
N GLY A 193 7.41 13.56 -2.46
CA GLY A 193 7.28 13.45 -3.92
C GLY A 193 8.47 12.76 -4.57
N ILE A 194 9.70 13.16 -4.23
CA ILE A 194 10.94 12.58 -4.76
C ILE A 194 11.07 11.10 -4.37
N LEU A 195 10.85 10.77 -3.10
CA LEU A 195 10.94 9.40 -2.60
C LEU A 195 9.82 8.53 -3.16
N GLY A 196 8.60 9.06 -3.29
CA GLY A 196 7.46 8.37 -3.92
C GLY A 196 7.71 8.05 -5.39
N ALA A 197 8.22 9.01 -6.16
CA ALA A 197 8.62 8.82 -7.56
C ALA A 197 9.70 7.74 -7.73
N ALA A 198 10.69 7.74 -6.83
CA ALA A 198 11.72 6.71 -6.81
C ALA A 198 11.15 5.31 -6.49
N PHE A 199 10.20 5.21 -5.55
CA PHE A 199 9.50 3.96 -5.24
C PHE A 199 8.72 3.45 -6.46
N VAL A 200 7.93 4.31 -7.11
CA VAL A 200 7.20 3.99 -8.35
C VAL A 200 8.15 3.40 -9.40
N SER A 201 9.28 4.07 -9.62
CA SER A 201 10.30 3.62 -10.58
C SER A 201 10.89 2.26 -10.22
N GLY A 202 11.12 1.97 -8.94
CA GLY A 202 11.62 0.69 -8.46
C GLY A 202 10.62 -0.46 -8.65
N SER A 203 9.34 -0.22 -8.35
CA SER A 203 8.27 -1.20 -8.59
C SER A 203 8.11 -1.53 -10.08
N LEU A 204 8.14 -0.51 -10.93
CA LEU A 204 8.09 -0.71 -12.39
C LEU A 204 9.28 -1.51 -12.90
N ALA A 205 10.49 -1.24 -12.40
CA ALA A 205 11.69 -1.98 -12.76
C ALA A 205 11.64 -3.46 -12.33
N ALA A 206 10.94 -3.77 -11.23
CA ALA A 206 10.67 -5.15 -10.82
C ALA A 206 9.56 -5.82 -11.64
N GLY A 207 8.78 -5.06 -12.41
CA GLY A 207 7.67 -5.56 -13.22
C GLY A 207 6.35 -5.64 -12.47
N VAL A 208 6.14 -4.82 -11.44
CA VAL A 208 4.85 -4.71 -10.70
C VAL A 208 4.30 -3.30 -10.87
N ILE A 209 3.00 -3.18 -11.13
CA ILE A 209 2.33 -1.88 -11.28
C ILE A 209 2.22 -1.21 -9.89
N PRO A 210 2.87 -0.06 -9.64
CA PRO A 210 2.66 0.70 -8.42
C PRO A 210 1.34 1.48 -8.48
N THR A 211 0.68 1.60 -7.34
CA THR A 211 -0.53 2.40 -7.15
C THR A 211 -0.30 3.36 -5.98
N VAL A 212 -0.06 4.63 -6.31
CA VAL A 212 0.19 5.69 -5.31
C VAL A 212 -1.08 6.03 -4.55
N LYS A 213 -0.97 6.26 -3.24
CA LYS A 213 -2.13 6.53 -2.37
C LYS A 213 -1.85 7.52 -1.23
N HIS A 214 -2.87 8.09 -0.57
CA HIS A 214 -4.30 8.01 -0.87
C HIS A 214 -4.78 9.36 -1.38
N PHE A 215 -5.03 9.48 -2.69
CA PHE A 215 -5.32 10.77 -3.30
C PHE A 215 -6.61 11.37 -2.70
N PRO A 216 -6.60 12.65 -2.28
CA PRO A 216 -5.57 13.64 -2.57
C PRO A 216 -4.59 13.92 -1.43
N GLY A 217 -4.58 13.12 -0.35
CA GLY A 217 -3.65 13.23 0.78
C GLY A 217 -4.32 12.96 2.13
N HIS A 218 -3.98 11.85 2.80
CA HIS A 218 -4.56 11.40 4.07
C HIS A 218 -3.80 11.92 5.32
N GLY A 219 -2.72 12.66 5.12
CA GLY A 219 -1.74 13.03 6.15
C GLY A 219 -2.26 13.82 7.36
N ASP A 220 -3.31 14.60 7.17
CA ASP A 220 -3.76 15.63 8.10
C ASP A 220 -5.04 15.25 8.86
N THR A 221 -5.17 13.98 9.26
CA THR A 221 -6.30 13.50 10.07
C THR A 221 -5.85 12.55 11.17
N ASP A 222 -6.46 12.70 12.34
CA ASP A 222 -6.35 11.80 13.50
C ASP A 222 -7.40 10.67 13.46
N ILE A 223 -8.37 10.73 12.53
CA ILE A 223 -9.54 9.86 12.47
C ILE A 223 -9.40 8.72 11.45
N ASP A 224 -9.68 7.52 11.97
CA ASP A 224 -9.96 6.22 11.34
C ASP A 224 -10.88 6.24 10.10
N SER A 225 -10.43 6.22 8.83
CA SER A 225 -11.34 6.08 7.68
C SER A 225 -12.14 4.77 7.67
N HIS A 226 -11.63 3.73 8.34
CA HIS A 226 -12.34 2.46 8.57
C HIS A 226 -13.55 2.63 9.51
N GLY A 227 -13.55 3.65 10.39
CA GLY A 227 -14.58 3.85 11.40
C GLY A 227 -15.50 5.05 11.18
N ARG A 228 -15.02 6.09 10.46
CA ARG A 228 -15.75 7.34 10.16
C ARG A 228 -15.19 7.96 8.87
N LEU A 229 -15.87 8.96 8.31
CA LEU A 229 -15.30 9.77 7.21
C LEU A 229 -14.30 10.78 7.79
N PRO A 230 -13.00 10.71 7.45
CA PRO A 230 -12.04 11.74 7.82
C PRO A 230 -12.31 13.06 7.10
N VAL A 231 -12.25 14.15 7.86
CA VAL A 231 -12.48 15.51 7.35
C VAL A 231 -11.19 16.30 7.50
N ILE A 232 -10.64 16.78 6.40
CA ILE A 232 -9.43 17.58 6.35
C ILE A 232 -9.84 19.04 6.08
N ASP A 233 -9.74 19.88 7.10
CA ASP A 233 -10.29 21.24 7.11
C ASP A 233 -9.28 22.32 6.66
N ILE A 234 -8.66 22.12 5.51
CA ILE A 234 -7.66 23.05 4.94
C ILE A 234 -8.19 23.78 3.71
N ASP A 235 -7.68 24.99 3.45
CA ASP A 235 -7.98 25.72 2.23
C ASP A 235 -7.22 25.17 1.01
N PHE A 236 -7.65 25.58 -0.19
CA PHE A 236 -7.05 25.11 -1.43
C PHE A 236 -5.57 25.49 -1.58
N GLU A 237 -5.13 26.63 -1.04
CA GLU A 237 -3.73 27.04 -1.12
C GLU A 237 -2.83 26.17 -0.24
N THR A 238 -3.27 25.83 0.97
CA THR A 238 -2.58 24.88 1.85
C THR A 238 -2.50 23.52 1.16
N PHE A 239 -3.65 23.02 0.69
CA PHE A 239 -3.75 21.76 -0.04
C PHE A 239 -2.78 21.68 -1.24
N LYS A 240 -2.76 22.73 -2.06
CA LYS A 240 -1.91 22.82 -3.25
C LYS A 240 -0.42 22.82 -2.91
N ASN A 241 -0.04 23.46 -1.81
CA ASN A 241 1.36 23.61 -1.40
C ASN A 241 1.85 22.48 -0.46
N ARG A 242 0.97 21.56 -0.05
CA ARG A 242 1.30 20.47 0.87
C ARG A 242 0.84 19.12 0.34
N GLU A 243 -0.44 18.81 0.42
CA GLU A 243 -1.01 17.50 0.02
C GLU A 243 -0.84 17.19 -1.46
N LEU A 244 -0.98 18.19 -2.33
CA LEU A 244 -0.95 17.99 -3.78
C LEU A 244 0.47 17.82 -4.33
N VAL A 245 1.48 18.36 -3.64
CA VAL A 245 2.86 18.43 -4.14
C VAL A 245 3.43 17.05 -4.49
N PRO A 246 3.35 16.01 -3.63
CA PRO A 246 3.87 14.69 -3.98
C PRO A 246 3.24 14.12 -5.27
N TYR A 247 1.95 14.36 -5.49
CA TYR A 247 1.26 13.89 -6.70
C TYR A 247 1.75 14.56 -7.98
N LEU A 248 2.26 15.80 -7.92
CA LEU A 248 2.82 16.47 -9.09
C LEU A 248 4.09 15.75 -9.60
N TYR A 249 4.94 15.25 -8.70
CA TYR A 249 6.12 14.45 -9.06
C TYR A 249 5.70 13.13 -9.71
N ILE A 250 4.71 12.47 -9.12
CA ILE A 250 4.23 11.14 -9.52
C ILE A 250 3.51 11.15 -10.87
N ILE A 251 2.71 12.19 -11.13
CA ILE A 251 2.01 12.36 -12.40
C ILE A 251 3.01 12.63 -13.53
N LYS A 252 4.05 13.44 -13.25
CA LYS A 252 5.12 13.73 -14.22
C LYS A 252 5.87 12.47 -14.66
N ASP A 253 6.01 11.49 -13.77
CA ASP A 253 6.68 10.21 -14.05
C ASP A 253 5.77 9.16 -14.72
N ASN A 254 4.56 9.54 -15.16
CA ASN A 254 3.58 8.65 -15.82
C ASN A 254 3.20 7.43 -14.97
N THR A 255 3.00 7.62 -13.66
CA THR A 255 2.61 6.55 -12.74
C THR A 255 1.35 5.81 -13.24
N PRO A 256 1.36 4.47 -13.39
CA PRO A 256 0.28 3.78 -14.10
C PRO A 256 -1.05 3.73 -13.34
N ALA A 257 -1.02 3.78 -12.01
CA ALA A 257 -2.21 3.71 -11.17
C ALA A 257 -2.12 4.62 -9.94
N LEU A 258 -3.27 5.09 -9.47
CA LEU A 258 -3.43 5.91 -8.27
C LEU A 258 -4.71 5.52 -7.54
N MET A 259 -4.65 5.46 -6.22
CA MET A 259 -5.79 5.13 -5.37
C MET A 259 -6.44 6.38 -4.79
N SER A 260 -7.75 6.52 -4.97
CA SER A 260 -8.56 7.61 -4.41
C SER A 260 -9.04 7.26 -3.00
N GLY A 261 -8.70 8.10 -2.03
CA GLY A 261 -9.02 7.90 -0.63
C GLY A 261 -10.44 8.37 -0.26
N HIS A 262 -11.01 7.77 0.79
CA HIS A 262 -12.28 8.20 1.37
C HIS A 262 -12.08 9.40 2.31
N LEU A 263 -11.72 10.57 1.74
CA LEU A 263 -11.31 11.77 2.48
C LEU A 263 -12.14 12.99 2.10
N SER A 264 -12.73 13.69 3.07
CA SER A 264 -13.54 14.89 2.80
C SER A 264 -12.73 16.17 2.98
N PHE A 265 -12.85 17.10 2.02
CA PHE A 265 -12.18 18.42 2.03
C PHE A 265 -13.22 19.53 1.83
N PRO A 266 -14.03 19.86 2.86
CA PRO A 266 -15.22 20.72 2.73
C PRO A 266 -14.92 22.16 2.28
N LYS A 267 -13.70 22.67 2.55
CA LYS A 267 -13.25 23.99 2.08
C LYS A 267 -12.85 24.02 0.60
N ILE A 268 -12.76 22.85 -0.04
CA ILE A 268 -12.37 22.69 -1.44
C ILE A 268 -13.57 22.18 -2.26
N ASP A 269 -14.22 21.12 -1.79
CA ASP A 269 -15.48 20.59 -2.33
C ASP A 269 -16.59 20.75 -1.29
N SER A 270 -17.45 21.75 -1.50
CA SER A 270 -18.54 22.10 -0.58
C SER A 270 -19.64 21.04 -0.48
N SER A 271 -19.64 20.02 -1.34
CA SER A 271 -20.55 18.88 -1.21
C SER A 271 -20.25 18.02 0.03
N GLY A 272 -19.03 18.12 0.57
CA GLY A 272 -18.53 17.29 1.67
C GLY A 272 -18.29 15.83 1.27
N ALA A 273 -18.41 15.48 -0.01
CA ALA A 273 -18.17 14.12 -0.49
C ALA A 273 -16.72 13.69 -0.21
N PRO A 274 -16.48 12.40 0.12
CA PRO A 274 -15.13 11.86 0.07
C PRO A 274 -14.56 12.00 -1.35
N ALA A 275 -13.24 12.24 -1.44
CA ALA A 275 -12.56 12.46 -2.71
C ALA A 275 -12.76 11.31 -3.70
N SER A 276 -12.83 10.06 -3.23
CA SER A 276 -13.15 8.89 -4.05
C SER A 276 -14.53 8.95 -4.73
N LEU A 277 -15.46 9.75 -4.22
CA LEU A 277 -16.82 9.95 -4.75
C LEU A 277 -17.02 11.35 -5.34
N SER A 278 -15.98 12.18 -5.37
CA SER A 278 -16.04 13.57 -5.83
C SER A 278 -15.58 13.70 -7.28
N LYS A 279 -16.48 14.16 -8.14
CA LYS A 279 -16.14 14.51 -9.53
C LYS A 279 -15.16 15.69 -9.58
N TYR A 280 -15.24 16.62 -8.64
CA TYR A 280 -14.29 17.73 -8.56
C TYR A 280 -12.87 17.21 -8.40
N PHE A 281 -12.62 16.33 -7.42
CA PHE A 281 -11.28 15.81 -7.17
C PHE A 281 -10.77 14.91 -8.30
N LEU A 282 -11.58 13.95 -8.76
CA LEU A 282 -11.09 12.92 -9.69
C LEU A 282 -11.15 13.32 -11.16
N THR A 283 -12.18 14.06 -11.56
CA THR A 283 -12.35 14.48 -12.96
C THR A 283 -11.80 15.89 -13.17
N ASP A 284 -12.30 16.87 -12.41
CA ASP A 284 -11.97 18.27 -12.71
C ASP A 284 -10.54 18.65 -12.29
N LEU A 285 -10.05 18.14 -11.16
CA LEU A 285 -8.69 18.37 -10.69
C LEU A 285 -7.72 17.33 -11.27
N LEU A 286 -7.84 16.06 -10.88
CA LEU A 286 -6.84 15.03 -11.21
C LEU A 286 -6.70 14.77 -12.73
N LYS A 287 -7.82 14.52 -13.42
CA LYS A 287 -7.77 14.26 -14.87
C LYS A 287 -7.60 15.53 -15.69
N ASN A 288 -8.44 16.55 -15.47
CA ASN A 288 -8.50 17.71 -16.37
C ASN A 288 -7.42 18.75 -16.08
N GLN A 289 -7.17 19.11 -14.82
CA GLN A 289 -6.16 20.12 -14.48
C GLN A 289 -4.75 19.55 -14.38
N LEU A 290 -4.59 18.39 -13.72
CA LEU A 290 -3.27 17.76 -13.54
C LEU A 290 -2.88 16.84 -14.71
N GLY A 291 -3.83 16.49 -15.58
CA GLY A 291 -3.55 15.70 -16.78
C GLY A 291 -3.29 14.21 -16.52
N TYR A 292 -3.68 13.66 -15.37
CA TYR A 292 -3.43 12.26 -15.05
C TYR A 292 -4.17 11.31 -16.01
N GLN A 293 -3.41 10.40 -16.64
CA GLN A 293 -3.92 9.45 -17.65
C GLN A 293 -3.97 7.99 -17.18
N GLY A 294 -3.38 7.67 -16.02
CA GLY A 294 -3.35 6.31 -15.48
C GLY A 294 -4.71 5.84 -14.93
N LEU A 295 -4.72 4.63 -14.37
CA LEU A 295 -5.89 4.05 -13.73
C LEU A 295 -6.17 4.72 -12.39
N ILE A 296 -7.43 5.10 -12.16
CA ILE A 296 -7.88 5.52 -10.83
C ILE A 296 -8.61 4.36 -10.16
N ILE A 297 -8.16 3.96 -8.98
CA ILE A 297 -8.71 2.84 -8.21
C ILE A 297 -9.30 3.41 -6.92
N THR A 298 -10.47 2.97 -6.47
CA THR A 298 -10.94 3.39 -5.15
C THR A 298 -10.11 2.75 -4.03
N ASP A 299 -10.03 3.40 -2.87
CA ASP A 299 -9.83 2.68 -1.62
C ASP A 299 -11.01 1.70 -1.35
N ASP A 300 -10.92 0.88 -0.31
CA ASP A 300 -11.90 -0.17 -0.07
C ASP A 300 -13.32 0.36 0.24
N MET A 301 -14.25 0.11 -0.67
CA MET A 301 -15.63 0.61 -0.57
C MET A 301 -16.42 0.01 0.59
N GLU A 302 -15.94 -1.08 1.21
CA GLU A 302 -16.54 -1.62 2.44
C GLU A 302 -16.21 -0.77 3.69
N MET A 303 -15.31 0.21 3.58
CA MET A 303 -15.00 1.15 4.66
C MET A 303 -16.17 2.10 4.93
N VAL A 304 -16.35 2.45 6.21
CA VAL A 304 -17.42 3.36 6.65
C VAL A 304 -17.33 4.73 5.97
N GLY A 305 -16.12 5.23 5.72
CA GLY A 305 -15.90 6.52 5.03
C GLY A 305 -16.59 6.62 3.66
N ALA A 306 -16.65 5.54 2.89
CA ALA A 306 -17.34 5.52 1.59
C ALA A 306 -18.87 5.45 1.74
N THR A 307 -19.34 4.59 2.63
CA THR A 307 -20.76 4.22 2.72
C THR A 307 -21.59 5.23 3.50
N ILE A 308 -21.00 5.93 4.47
CA ILE A 308 -21.72 6.89 5.31
C ILE A 308 -22.26 8.08 4.51
N TYR A 309 -21.47 8.57 3.54
CA TYR A 309 -21.88 9.68 2.66
C TYR A 309 -22.91 9.20 1.63
N ALA A 310 -22.68 8.05 1.02
CA ALA A 310 -23.52 7.53 -0.05
C ALA A 310 -24.84 6.90 0.44
N GLY A 311 -24.96 6.62 1.74
CA GLY A 311 -26.12 5.99 2.38
C GLY A 311 -26.28 4.49 2.10
N THR A 312 -25.78 3.99 0.97
CA THR A 312 -25.75 2.56 0.62
C THR A 312 -24.50 2.21 -0.18
N ILE A 313 -24.02 0.96 -0.07
CA ILE A 313 -22.88 0.45 -0.85
C ILE A 313 -23.13 0.54 -2.37
N SER A 314 -24.36 0.26 -2.82
CA SER A 314 -24.74 0.34 -4.24
C SER A 314 -24.62 1.77 -4.77
N ASN A 315 -25.09 2.76 -4.00
CA ASN A 315 -24.95 4.16 -4.38
C ASN A 315 -23.49 4.62 -4.29
N ALA A 316 -22.71 4.10 -3.34
CA ALA A 316 -21.28 4.41 -3.24
C ALA A 316 -20.52 3.96 -4.50
N PHE A 317 -20.80 2.75 -5.00
CA PHE A 317 -20.23 2.25 -6.27
C PHE A 317 -20.61 3.13 -7.45
N LYS A 318 -21.90 3.50 -7.55
CA LYS A 318 -22.41 4.40 -8.59
C LYS A 318 -21.65 5.73 -8.57
N LEU A 319 -21.59 6.39 -7.42
CA LEU A 319 -20.92 7.68 -7.26
C LEU A 319 -19.43 7.60 -7.56
N ALA A 320 -18.74 6.52 -7.17
CA ALA A 320 -17.32 6.32 -7.47
C ALA A 320 -17.06 6.24 -8.98
N ILE A 321 -17.92 5.52 -9.71
CA ILE A 321 -17.84 5.40 -11.18
C ILE A 321 -18.08 6.77 -11.83
N GLU A 322 -19.12 7.48 -11.42
CA GLU A 322 -19.48 8.82 -11.91
C GLU A 322 -18.40 9.87 -11.61
N ALA A 323 -17.73 9.78 -10.46
CA ALA A 323 -16.65 10.66 -10.07
C ALA A 323 -15.41 10.50 -10.96
N GLY A 324 -15.17 9.29 -11.47
CA GLY A 324 -14.11 9.02 -12.43
C GLY A 324 -13.20 7.85 -12.09
N ASN A 325 -13.50 7.01 -11.10
CA ASN A 325 -12.72 5.80 -10.85
C ASN A 325 -12.86 4.81 -12.00
N ASP A 326 -11.78 4.09 -12.30
CA ASP A 326 -11.70 3.06 -13.35
C ASP A 326 -11.77 1.64 -12.77
N ILE A 327 -11.36 1.45 -11.51
CA ILE A 327 -11.53 0.19 -10.77
C ILE A 327 -12.15 0.48 -9.40
N ILE A 328 -13.18 -0.29 -9.02
CA ILE A 328 -13.87 -0.18 -7.74
C ILE A 328 -13.49 -1.38 -6.86
N LEU A 329 -12.80 -1.11 -5.75
CA LEU A 329 -12.33 -2.11 -4.80
C LEU A 329 -13.39 -2.42 -3.74
N SER A 330 -13.61 -3.72 -3.47
CA SER A 330 -14.27 -4.22 -2.27
C SER A 330 -13.46 -5.36 -1.66
N SER A 331 -13.20 -5.30 -0.37
CA SER A 331 -12.46 -6.34 0.36
C SER A 331 -13.16 -7.69 0.42
N ARG A 332 -14.47 -7.72 0.15
CA ARG A 332 -15.25 -8.96 0.06
C ARG A 332 -15.68 -9.23 -1.37
N THR A 333 -16.04 -10.48 -1.63
CA THR A 333 -16.73 -10.85 -2.86
C THR A 333 -18.22 -10.56 -2.70
N ALA A 334 -18.80 -9.74 -3.58
CA ALA A 334 -20.22 -9.41 -3.55
C ALA A 334 -21.10 -10.61 -3.94
N GLN A 335 -22.23 -10.81 -3.27
CA GLN A 335 -23.22 -11.79 -3.71
C GLN A 335 -23.92 -11.30 -4.99
N LEU A 336 -24.30 -12.24 -5.86
CA LEU A 336 -24.94 -11.91 -7.15
C LEU A 336 -26.37 -11.34 -7.01
N ASN A 337 -26.97 -11.41 -5.83
CA ASN A 337 -28.27 -10.81 -5.52
C ASN A 337 -28.16 -9.45 -4.81
N GLU A 338 -26.95 -8.91 -4.61
CA GLU A 338 -26.76 -7.63 -3.96
C GLU A 338 -27.07 -6.43 -4.85
N ALA A 339 -27.54 -5.35 -4.22
CA ALA A 339 -27.93 -4.11 -4.89
C ALA A 339 -26.80 -3.49 -5.72
N LEU A 340 -25.55 -3.60 -5.27
CA LEU A 340 -24.39 -3.09 -6.00
C LEU A 340 -24.24 -3.73 -7.39
N TRP A 341 -24.77 -4.95 -7.55
CA TRP A 341 -24.75 -5.65 -8.82
C TRP A 341 -26.00 -5.33 -9.65
N TYR A 342 -27.17 -5.78 -9.21
CA TYR A 342 -28.38 -5.74 -10.06
C TYR A 342 -28.89 -4.32 -10.32
N ARG A 343 -28.75 -3.38 -9.37
CA ARG A 343 -29.21 -1.99 -9.58
C ARG A 343 -28.30 -1.22 -10.52
N ASN A 344 -26.99 -1.40 -10.41
CA ASN A 344 -26.05 -0.71 -11.27
C ASN A 344 -26.09 -1.27 -12.71
N LEU A 345 -26.36 -2.57 -12.89
CA LEU A 345 -26.66 -3.13 -14.21
C LEU A 345 -27.96 -2.60 -14.81
N ALA A 346 -29.03 -2.50 -14.02
CA ALA A 346 -30.28 -1.90 -14.48
C ALA A 346 -30.05 -0.44 -14.91
N LEU A 347 -29.28 0.32 -14.12
CA LEU A 347 -28.91 1.70 -14.44
C LEU A 347 -28.11 1.81 -15.73
N MET A 348 -27.24 0.86 -16.08
CA MET A 348 -26.56 0.86 -17.39
C MET A 348 -27.54 0.75 -18.56
N SER A 349 -28.65 0.05 -18.39
CA SER A 349 -29.69 -0.05 -19.42
C SER A 349 -30.55 1.21 -19.52
N GLU A 350 -30.68 1.96 -18.43
CA GLU A 350 -31.53 3.16 -18.32
C GLU A 350 -30.78 4.47 -18.61
N ASP A 351 -29.48 4.54 -18.29
CA ASP A 351 -28.64 5.72 -18.42
C ASP A 351 -27.43 5.44 -19.33
N ALA A 352 -27.51 5.95 -20.57
CA ALA A 352 -26.46 5.83 -21.57
C ALA A 352 -25.14 6.51 -21.16
N THR A 353 -25.19 7.55 -20.32
CA THR A 353 -24.00 8.26 -19.82
C THR A 353 -23.27 7.40 -18.80
N PHE A 354 -24.03 6.82 -17.86
CA PHE A 354 -23.48 5.90 -16.86
C PHE A 354 -22.86 4.67 -17.54
N ARG A 355 -23.56 4.08 -18.51
CA ARG A 355 -23.04 2.98 -19.33
C ARG A 355 -21.76 3.36 -20.09
N ALA A 356 -21.73 4.56 -20.70
CA ALA A 356 -20.55 5.05 -21.41
C ALA A 356 -19.36 5.23 -20.46
N ARG A 357 -19.59 5.71 -19.23
CA ARG A 357 -18.54 5.84 -18.21
C ARG A 357 -17.94 4.49 -17.83
N ILE A 358 -18.78 3.46 -17.60
CA ILE A 358 -18.31 2.09 -17.32
C ILE A 358 -17.54 1.52 -18.51
N LYS A 359 -18.03 1.75 -19.74
CA LYS A 359 -17.35 1.30 -20.95
C LYS A 359 -15.96 1.93 -21.12
N ASP A 360 -15.81 3.22 -20.80
CA ASP A 360 -14.51 3.91 -20.78
C ASP A 360 -13.56 3.32 -19.71
N ALA A 361 -14.07 3.10 -18.50
CA ALA A 361 -13.29 2.47 -17.43
C ALA A 361 -12.81 1.06 -17.84
N ALA A 362 -13.70 0.22 -18.39
CA ALA A 362 -13.36 -1.11 -18.88
C ALA A 362 -12.31 -1.08 -20.01
N TYR A 363 -12.40 -0.09 -20.92
CA TYR A 363 -11.38 0.14 -21.95
C TYR A 363 -10.02 0.44 -21.33
N LYS A 364 -9.94 1.36 -20.37
CA LYS A 364 -8.69 1.69 -19.69
C LYS A 364 -8.10 0.49 -18.95
N VAL A 365 -8.92 -0.27 -18.22
CA VAL A 365 -8.47 -1.48 -17.52
C VAL A 365 -7.92 -2.51 -18.49
N ILE A 366 -8.62 -2.80 -19.60
CA ILE A 366 -8.16 -3.78 -20.59
C ILE A 366 -6.91 -3.28 -21.31
N LYS A 367 -6.84 -1.99 -21.66
CA LYS A 367 -5.65 -1.40 -22.28
C LYS A 367 -4.43 -1.49 -21.36
N ALA A 368 -4.58 -1.14 -20.09
CA ALA A 368 -3.52 -1.26 -19.10
C ALA A 368 -3.03 -2.70 -18.94
N LYS A 369 -3.95 -3.68 -18.93
CA LYS A 369 -3.58 -5.11 -18.93
C LYS A 369 -2.82 -5.50 -20.19
N LEU A 370 -3.27 -5.08 -21.36
CA LEU A 370 -2.58 -5.38 -22.63
C LEU A 370 -1.17 -4.79 -22.64
N ASP A 371 -1.01 -3.56 -22.17
CA ASP A 371 0.30 -2.90 -22.09
C ASP A 371 1.22 -3.60 -21.10
N TYR A 372 0.68 -4.07 -19.97
CA TYR A 372 1.44 -4.84 -18.99
C TYR A 372 1.84 -6.22 -19.55
N PHE A 373 0.86 -7.08 -19.87
CA PHE A 373 1.10 -8.48 -20.24
C PHE A 373 1.71 -8.69 -21.64
N LYS A 374 1.61 -7.69 -22.53
CA LYS A 374 2.13 -7.79 -23.92
C LYS A 374 3.19 -6.71 -24.24
N GLY A 375 3.55 -5.86 -23.28
CA GLY A 375 4.48 -4.75 -23.49
C GLY A 375 5.97 -5.12 -23.59
N GLY A 376 6.32 -6.40 -23.42
CA GLY A 376 7.69 -6.88 -23.57
C GLY A 376 8.60 -6.68 -22.34
N THR A 377 8.07 -6.19 -21.23
CA THR A 377 8.75 -6.17 -19.92
C THR A 377 8.54 -7.49 -19.17
N GLU A 378 9.43 -7.80 -18.24
CA GLU A 378 9.31 -9.00 -17.42
C GLU A 378 8.18 -8.84 -16.39
N THR A 379 6.98 -9.30 -16.71
CA THR A 379 5.80 -9.23 -15.84
C THR A 379 5.77 -10.33 -14.78
N ALA A 380 4.85 -10.25 -13.84
CA ALA A 380 4.52 -11.36 -12.96
C ALA A 380 4.08 -12.59 -13.79
N PRO A 381 4.47 -13.82 -13.37
CA PRO A 381 4.03 -15.04 -14.01
C PRO A 381 2.50 -15.15 -13.90
N LEU A 382 1.84 -15.43 -15.01
CA LEU A 382 0.40 -15.65 -15.03
C LEU A 382 0.00 -16.88 -14.18
N TYR A 383 0.89 -17.86 -14.11
CA TYR A 383 0.74 -19.08 -13.32
C TYR A 383 2.01 -19.28 -12.49
N PRO A 384 2.11 -18.65 -11.31
CA PRO A 384 3.24 -18.89 -10.41
C PRO A 384 3.29 -20.38 -10.02
N ASP A 385 4.50 -20.89 -9.84
CA ASP A 385 4.80 -22.29 -9.50
C ASP A 385 5.06 -22.37 -7.99
N PRO A 386 4.14 -22.95 -7.19
CA PRO A 386 4.31 -23.02 -5.74
C PRO A 386 5.62 -23.70 -5.35
N ASP A 387 6.04 -24.73 -6.07
CA ASP A 387 7.22 -25.54 -5.71
C ASP A 387 8.57 -24.78 -5.88
N LYS A 388 8.53 -23.54 -6.41
CA LYS A 388 9.71 -22.69 -6.64
C LYS A 388 9.70 -21.39 -5.84
N ILE A 389 8.71 -21.18 -4.98
CA ILE A 389 8.58 -19.93 -4.22
C ILE A 389 9.75 -19.77 -3.23
N ASP A 390 10.16 -20.85 -2.56
CA ASP A 390 11.27 -20.85 -1.59
C ASP A 390 12.65 -20.51 -2.22
N ASP A 391 12.79 -20.65 -3.55
CA ASP A 391 14.00 -20.23 -4.26
C ASP A 391 14.07 -18.70 -4.45
N LEU A 392 12.93 -18.02 -4.31
CA LEU A 392 12.76 -16.60 -4.62
C LEU A 392 12.43 -15.74 -3.39
N ILE A 393 11.83 -16.34 -2.36
CA ILE A 393 11.39 -15.66 -1.12
C ILE A 393 11.97 -16.40 0.09
N PRO A 394 12.62 -15.70 1.04
CA PRO A 394 12.93 -14.26 1.00
C PRO A 394 13.96 -13.91 -0.08
N ASP A 395 13.88 -12.68 -0.60
CA ASP A 395 14.89 -12.18 -1.56
C ASP A 395 16.24 -11.95 -0.86
N ARG A 396 17.23 -12.80 -1.16
CA ARG A 396 18.56 -12.80 -0.52
C ARG A 396 19.38 -11.53 -0.73
N ASP A 397 19.15 -10.81 -1.83
CA ASP A 397 19.83 -9.53 -2.06
C ASP A 397 19.06 -8.39 -1.38
N GLY A 398 17.74 -8.51 -1.30
CA GLY A 398 16.88 -7.68 -0.46
C GLY A 398 17.31 -7.72 1.02
N GLU A 399 17.59 -8.89 1.59
CA GLU A 399 18.07 -9.04 2.97
C GLU A 399 19.31 -8.18 3.27
N LYS A 400 20.31 -8.25 2.39
CA LYS A 400 21.55 -7.46 2.51
C LYS A 400 21.27 -5.97 2.40
N PHE A 401 20.41 -5.59 1.45
CA PHE A 401 20.05 -4.20 1.25
C PHE A 401 19.32 -3.61 2.47
N PHE A 402 18.34 -4.33 3.05
CA PHE A 402 17.52 -3.80 4.13
C PHE A 402 18.28 -3.60 5.45
N ILE A 403 19.33 -4.38 5.73
CA ILE A 403 20.20 -4.09 6.88
C ILE A 403 21.01 -2.81 6.66
N GLU A 404 21.53 -2.58 5.46
CA GLU A 404 22.27 -1.35 5.14
C GLU A 404 21.37 -0.12 5.16
N GLN A 405 20.16 -0.22 4.60
CA GLN A 405 19.15 0.84 4.62
C GLN A 405 18.70 1.14 6.05
N ALA A 406 18.52 0.11 6.89
CA ALA A 406 18.24 0.29 8.31
C ALA A 406 19.35 1.12 8.98
N CYS A 407 20.63 0.77 8.79
CA CYS A 407 21.76 1.53 9.34
C CYS A 407 21.77 3.00 8.89
N ARG A 408 21.49 3.28 7.60
CA ARG A 408 21.39 4.67 7.10
C ARG A 408 20.20 5.42 7.69
N SER A 409 19.12 4.73 8.05
CA SER A 409 17.90 5.34 8.58
C SER A 409 17.94 5.65 10.07
N ILE A 410 18.78 4.96 10.87
CA ILE A 410 18.77 5.17 12.32
C ILE A 410 19.13 6.62 12.65
N THR A 411 18.26 7.27 13.42
CA THR A 411 18.42 8.68 13.82
C THR A 411 18.69 8.77 15.30
N VAL A 412 19.74 9.50 15.68
CA VAL A 412 20.00 9.85 17.09
C VAL A 412 19.26 11.16 17.39
N GLU A 413 18.11 11.08 18.05
CA GLU A 413 17.33 12.27 18.42
C GLU A 413 17.94 12.97 19.65
N LYS A 414 18.48 12.19 20.59
CA LYS A 414 19.24 12.71 21.74
C LYS A 414 20.47 11.86 21.96
N GLN A 415 21.63 12.51 22.04
CA GLN A 415 22.90 11.87 22.35
C GLN A 415 23.37 12.28 23.76
N GLY A 416 23.40 11.31 24.67
CA GLY A 416 24.09 11.41 25.96
C GLY A 416 25.35 10.56 25.95
N SER A 417 25.26 9.38 26.55
CA SER A 417 26.39 8.48 26.80
C SER A 417 26.76 7.56 25.63
N LEU A 418 26.16 7.70 24.44
CA LEU A 418 26.47 6.86 23.28
C LEU A 418 27.81 7.24 22.62
N PRO A 419 28.60 6.27 22.13
CA PRO A 419 28.35 4.83 22.17
C PRO A 419 28.63 4.21 23.56
N LEU A 420 27.89 3.16 23.86
CA LEU A 420 27.91 2.42 25.11
C LEU A 420 28.78 1.16 24.98
N ASP A 421 30.08 1.40 24.96
CA ASP A 421 31.06 0.34 25.12
C ASP A 421 30.97 -0.30 26.52
N LYS A 422 31.48 -1.53 26.66
CA LYS A 422 31.40 -2.30 27.92
C LYS A 422 31.94 -1.56 29.14
N SER A 423 32.89 -0.64 28.97
CA SER A 423 33.47 0.12 30.09
C SER A 423 32.54 1.22 30.62
N LYS A 424 31.57 1.67 29.82
CA LYS A 424 30.62 2.75 30.15
C LYS A 424 29.23 2.26 30.54
N ALA A 425 28.96 0.97 30.37
CA ALA A 425 27.62 0.39 30.45
C ALA A 425 27.17 -0.02 31.85
N GLY A 426 28.10 -0.39 32.73
CA GLY A 426 27.73 -1.02 34.00
C GLY A 426 26.88 -2.27 33.78
N ARG A 427 26.03 -2.63 34.74
CA ARG A 427 25.04 -3.70 34.57
C ARG A 427 23.84 -3.18 33.78
N ILE A 428 23.51 -3.87 32.69
CA ILE A 428 22.43 -3.46 31.76
C ILE A 428 21.16 -4.27 32.02
N LEU A 429 20.00 -3.60 32.05
CA LEU A 429 18.68 -4.23 31.97
C LEU A 429 18.03 -3.91 30.63
N LEU A 430 17.62 -4.96 29.91
CA LEU A 430 16.94 -4.88 28.62
C LEU A 430 15.43 -4.99 28.80
N LEU A 431 14.68 -4.06 28.22
CA LEU A 431 13.23 -3.99 28.28
C LEU A 431 12.66 -3.96 26.86
N GLY A 432 11.82 -4.93 26.49
CA GLY A 432 11.26 -4.97 25.14
C GLY A 432 10.31 -6.14 24.89
N SER A 433 9.85 -6.25 23.64
CA SER A 433 8.79 -7.16 23.24
C SER A 433 9.17 -8.20 22.20
N LEU A 434 10.36 -8.12 21.61
CA LEU A 434 10.76 -9.00 20.52
C LEU A 434 11.98 -9.82 20.87
N THR A 435 11.92 -11.11 20.62
CA THR A 435 13.04 -12.05 20.85
C THR A 435 14.30 -11.62 20.12
N VAL A 436 14.19 -11.07 18.91
CA VAL A 436 15.35 -10.59 18.14
C VAL A 436 16.09 -9.45 18.85
N PHE A 437 15.37 -8.54 19.52
CA PHE A 437 15.98 -7.48 20.32
C PHE A 437 16.82 -8.06 21.45
N PHE A 438 16.30 -9.05 22.18
CA PHE A 438 17.05 -9.68 23.27
C PHE A 438 18.25 -10.48 22.76
N ASN A 439 18.09 -11.28 21.71
CA ASN A 439 19.18 -12.07 21.14
C ASN A 439 20.34 -11.18 20.67
N ASP A 440 20.04 -10.12 19.90
CA ASP A 440 21.06 -9.20 19.39
C ASP A 440 21.69 -8.34 20.49
N ALA A 441 20.93 -7.99 21.53
CA ALA A 441 21.45 -7.25 22.67
C ALA A 441 22.35 -8.13 23.55
N LEU A 442 21.96 -9.38 23.83
CA LEU A 442 22.75 -10.32 24.64
C LEU A 442 24.04 -10.74 23.93
N ALA A 443 24.07 -10.77 22.60
CA ALA A 443 25.31 -10.99 21.85
C ALA A 443 26.36 -9.90 22.13
N ARG A 444 25.92 -8.66 22.39
CA ARG A 444 26.77 -7.50 22.72
C ARG A 444 27.01 -7.38 24.23
N TYR A 445 25.99 -7.70 25.02
CA TYR A 445 25.92 -7.56 26.47
C TYR A 445 25.47 -8.87 27.15
N PRO A 446 26.33 -9.90 27.24
CA PRO A 446 25.92 -11.25 27.68
C PRO A 446 25.40 -11.35 29.11
N GLU A 447 25.76 -10.39 29.98
CA GLU A 447 25.35 -10.36 31.39
C GLU A 447 24.11 -9.48 31.63
N ALA A 448 23.45 -9.01 30.58
CA ALA A 448 22.30 -8.14 30.71
C ALA A 448 21.08 -8.88 31.28
N GLY A 449 20.38 -8.23 32.20
CA GLY A 449 19.06 -8.67 32.64
C GLY A 449 18.01 -8.45 31.55
N GLN A 450 16.87 -9.14 31.66
CA GLN A 450 15.79 -9.05 30.68
C GLN A 450 14.44 -8.88 31.37
N VAL A 451 13.63 -7.98 30.84
CA VAL A 451 12.21 -7.83 31.19
C VAL A 451 11.43 -7.79 29.89
N TYR A 452 10.57 -8.79 29.73
CA TYR A 452 9.70 -8.91 28.57
C TYR A 452 8.36 -8.21 28.83
N PHE A 453 7.85 -7.49 27.83
CA PHE A 453 6.47 -7.03 27.78
C PHE A 453 5.91 -7.17 26.37
N ASN A 454 4.60 -7.33 26.25
CA ASN A 454 3.98 -7.41 24.93
C ASN A 454 4.01 -6.07 24.20
N TYR A 455 3.92 -6.10 22.87
CA TYR A 455 3.77 -4.85 22.13
C TYR A 455 2.43 -4.15 22.41
N GLU A 456 1.36 -4.93 22.53
CA GLU A 456 0.01 -4.46 22.86
C GLU A 456 -0.23 -4.44 24.38
N THR A 457 0.82 -4.19 25.17
CA THR A 457 0.71 -4.22 26.63
C THR A 457 -0.40 -3.29 27.09
N GLY A 458 -1.43 -3.87 27.72
CA GLY A 458 -2.60 -3.15 28.22
C GLY A 458 -2.28 -2.37 29.50
N PRO A 459 -3.19 -1.49 29.98
CA PRO A 459 -2.94 -0.67 31.17
C PRO A 459 -2.67 -1.49 32.44
N ASN A 460 -3.36 -2.62 32.62
CA ASN A 460 -3.17 -3.49 33.79
C ASN A 460 -1.81 -4.20 33.75
N GLU A 461 -1.43 -4.73 32.60
CA GLU A 461 -0.12 -5.35 32.39
C GLU A 461 1.00 -4.31 32.55
N THR A 462 0.80 -3.10 32.03
CA THR A 462 1.71 -1.95 32.22
C THR A 462 1.97 -1.70 33.70
N GLN A 463 0.90 -1.61 34.50
CA GLN A 463 1.02 -1.35 35.93
C GLN A 463 1.72 -2.52 36.65
N TRP A 464 1.35 -3.76 36.31
CA TRP A 464 1.98 -4.95 36.87
C TRP A 464 3.50 -4.97 36.59
N ILE A 465 3.93 -4.62 35.38
CA ILE A 465 5.36 -4.49 35.05
C ILE A 465 6.00 -3.44 35.94
N ILE A 466 5.42 -2.23 36.02
CA ILE A 466 5.94 -1.12 36.82
C ILE A 466 6.12 -1.52 38.28
N ASP A 467 5.17 -2.25 38.86
CA ASP A 467 5.22 -2.70 40.26
C ASP A 467 6.39 -3.66 40.55
N GLN A 468 6.90 -4.37 39.53
CA GLN A 468 8.06 -5.26 39.66
C GLN A 468 9.41 -4.54 39.46
N LEU A 469 9.43 -3.38 38.80
CA LEU A 469 10.67 -2.68 38.44
C LEU A 469 11.56 -2.27 39.63
N PRO A 470 11.04 -1.91 40.83
CA PRO A 470 11.91 -1.62 41.98
C PRO A 470 12.86 -2.77 42.32
N THR A 471 12.35 -4.00 42.30
CA THR A 471 13.13 -5.20 42.62
C THR A 471 14.01 -5.60 41.44
N VAL A 472 13.42 -5.67 40.24
CA VAL A 472 14.12 -6.20 39.06
C VAL A 472 15.24 -5.28 38.60
N SER A 473 15.06 -3.96 38.72
CA SER A 473 16.06 -2.99 38.27
C SER A 473 17.06 -2.56 39.33
N ALA A 474 16.90 -2.96 40.60
CA ALA A 474 17.73 -2.49 41.72
C ALA A 474 19.24 -2.61 41.44
N ASN A 475 19.61 -3.70 40.79
CA ASN A 475 20.98 -4.09 40.48
C ASN A 475 21.46 -3.69 39.08
N PHE A 476 20.79 -2.76 38.40
CA PHE A 476 21.19 -2.34 37.06
C PHE A 476 21.47 -0.84 37.01
N ASP A 477 22.54 -0.46 36.32
CA ASP A 477 23.01 0.92 36.19
C ASP A 477 22.45 1.57 34.93
N THR A 478 22.32 0.79 33.86
CA THR A 478 21.82 1.22 32.55
C THR A 478 20.57 0.44 32.17
N ILE A 479 19.57 1.15 31.65
CA ILE A 479 18.33 0.61 31.12
C ILE A 479 18.31 0.86 29.61
N ILE A 480 18.10 -0.19 28.82
CA ILE A 480 17.83 -0.08 27.38
C ILE A 480 16.39 -0.55 27.16
N ILE A 481 15.52 0.35 26.71
CA ILE A 481 14.10 0.06 26.54
C ILE A 481 13.62 0.34 25.12
N CYS A 482 12.96 -0.64 24.51
CA CYS A 482 12.20 -0.47 23.27
C CYS A 482 10.85 0.20 23.56
N VAL A 483 10.60 1.35 22.93
CA VAL A 483 9.35 2.10 23.06
C VAL A 483 8.62 2.07 21.72
N SER A 484 7.33 1.73 21.78
CA SER A 484 6.48 1.60 20.58
C SER A 484 5.02 2.00 20.82
N SER A 485 4.69 2.37 22.06
CA SER A 485 3.32 2.72 22.49
C SER A 485 3.38 3.66 23.69
N GLU A 486 2.27 4.34 23.98
CA GLU A 486 2.08 5.14 25.20
C GLU A 486 2.26 4.34 26.49
N ASN A 487 1.95 3.05 26.48
CA ASN A 487 2.13 2.21 27.66
C ASN A 487 3.62 1.92 27.90
N HIS A 488 4.42 1.74 26.85
CA HIS A 488 5.88 1.64 27.00
C HIS A 488 6.51 2.96 27.48
N VAL A 489 5.94 4.11 27.10
CA VAL A 489 6.34 5.42 27.65
C VAL A 489 6.12 5.46 29.17
N LYS A 490 5.01 4.91 29.70
CA LYS A 490 4.77 4.83 31.15
C LYS A 490 5.81 3.94 31.84
N ILE A 491 6.13 2.79 31.24
CA ILE A 491 7.19 1.89 31.75
C ILE A 491 8.54 2.62 31.77
N ALA A 492 8.91 3.33 30.70
CA ALA A 492 10.14 4.11 30.65
C ALA A 492 10.16 5.21 31.74
N ASN A 493 9.05 5.93 31.92
CA ASN A 493 8.92 7.02 32.90
C ASN A 493 9.05 6.56 34.36
N TYR A 494 8.86 5.28 34.67
CA TYR A 494 9.19 4.76 36.01
C TYR A 494 10.65 5.05 36.39
N PHE A 495 11.58 5.01 35.42
CA PHE A 495 12.99 5.22 35.67
C PHE A 495 13.40 6.69 35.82
N LYS A 496 12.46 7.61 35.61
CA LYS A 496 12.71 9.04 35.82
C LYS A 496 13.10 9.26 37.29
N ASP A 497 14.16 10.03 37.50
CA ASP A 497 14.70 10.36 38.83
C ASP A 497 15.23 9.17 39.66
N THR A 498 15.33 7.96 39.09
CA THR A 498 15.93 6.79 39.77
C THR A 498 17.47 6.84 39.80
N GLY A 499 18.09 7.81 39.11
CA GLY A 499 19.53 7.90 38.93
C GLY A 499 20.12 6.93 37.91
N LYS A 500 19.29 6.05 37.31
CA LYS A 500 19.73 5.11 36.28
C LYS A 500 19.92 5.80 34.94
N LYS A 501 20.87 5.31 34.15
CA LYS A 501 21.06 5.74 32.76
C LYS A 501 20.02 5.07 31.88
N VAL A 502 19.21 5.85 31.17
CA VAL A 502 18.11 5.30 30.34
C VAL A 502 18.33 5.62 28.88
N ILE A 503 18.36 4.58 28.04
CA ILE A 503 18.42 4.66 26.59
C ILE A 503 17.09 4.20 26.00
N ILE A 504 16.51 5.04 25.16
CA ILE A 504 15.29 4.74 24.42
C ILE A 504 15.64 4.27 23.02
N LEU A 505 15.10 3.11 22.64
CA LEU A 505 15.00 2.67 21.25
C LEU A 505 13.54 2.86 20.80
N SER A 506 13.25 3.96 20.12
CA SER A 506 11.91 4.23 19.59
C SER A 506 11.71 3.47 18.29
N THR A 507 10.72 2.59 18.26
CA THR A 507 10.51 1.64 17.17
C THR A 507 9.20 1.85 16.40
N MET A 508 8.40 2.84 16.79
CA MET A 508 7.16 3.24 16.08
C MET A 508 7.18 4.75 15.85
N SER A 509 6.04 5.43 16.06
CA SER A 509 5.95 6.88 15.98
C SER A 509 7.00 7.52 16.91
N PRO A 510 7.88 8.39 16.38
CA PRO A 510 8.82 9.11 17.22
C PRO A 510 8.14 10.11 18.14
N GLU A 511 6.83 10.36 18.02
CA GLU A 511 6.10 11.24 18.94
C GLU A 511 6.12 10.78 20.40
N PHE A 512 6.28 9.48 20.64
CA PHE A 512 6.42 8.94 21.99
C PHE A 512 7.65 9.48 22.73
N THR A 513 8.70 9.90 22.01
CA THR A 513 9.95 10.37 22.62
C THR A 513 9.84 11.79 23.18
N LYS A 514 8.86 12.60 22.76
CA LYS A 514 8.60 13.93 23.33
C LYS A 514 8.38 13.87 24.84
N LYS A 515 7.81 12.77 25.34
CA LYS A 515 7.55 12.49 26.76
C LYS A 515 8.76 11.90 27.50
N LEU A 516 9.87 11.67 26.80
CA LEU A 516 11.06 10.96 27.28
C LEU A 516 12.35 11.82 27.15
N SER A 517 12.22 13.13 26.99
CA SER A 517 13.34 14.07 26.86
C SER A 517 14.33 14.07 28.03
N TRP A 518 13.94 13.51 29.19
CA TRP A 518 14.77 13.35 30.38
C TRP A 518 15.77 12.18 30.27
N CYS A 519 15.54 11.20 29.38
CA CYS A 519 16.41 10.05 29.20
C CYS A 519 17.81 10.45 28.73
N ASP A 520 18.83 9.61 28.94
CA ASP A 520 20.21 9.91 28.56
C ASP A 520 20.35 10.00 27.04
N SER A 521 19.86 8.99 26.32
CA SER A 521 19.95 8.90 24.87
C SER A 521 18.68 8.33 24.24
N ILE A 522 18.38 8.76 23.01
CA ILE A 522 17.19 8.36 22.25
C ILE A 522 17.60 8.09 20.80
N LEU A 523 17.32 6.88 20.31
CA LEU A 523 17.43 6.51 18.91
C LEU A 523 16.05 6.23 18.33
N LEU A 524 15.87 6.56 17.05
CA LEU A 524 14.66 6.29 16.28
C LEU A 524 14.98 5.24 15.20
N GLY A 525 14.22 4.15 15.19
CA GLY A 525 14.34 3.05 14.22
C GLY A 525 13.13 2.88 13.30
N TYR A 526 12.06 3.64 13.53
CA TYR A 526 10.89 3.80 12.64
C TYR A 526 10.08 2.54 12.28
N SER A 527 10.49 1.36 12.74
CA SER A 527 9.78 0.10 12.53
C SER A 527 9.97 -0.86 13.70
N TRP A 528 8.85 -1.37 14.22
CA TRP A 528 8.84 -2.18 15.43
C TRP A 528 9.20 -3.63 15.15
N ARG A 529 8.63 -4.24 14.10
CA ARG A 529 8.87 -5.66 13.78
C ARG A 529 10.06 -5.91 12.86
N CYS A 530 10.68 -4.86 12.34
CA CYS A 530 11.84 -4.97 11.47
C CYS A 530 13.08 -5.35 12.28
N GLU A 531 13.54 -6.59 12.12
CA GLU A 531 14.77 -7.06 12.77
C GLU A 531 15.99 -6.25 12.32
N TYR A 532 16.02 -5.79 11.07
CA TYR A 532 17.10 -4.94 10.56
C TYR A 532 17.21 -3.62 11.32
N SER A 533 16.07 -2.95 11.58
CA SER A 533 16.03 -1.71 12.37
C SER A 533 16.49 -1.94 13.82
N LEU A 534 16.06 -3.03 14.45
CA LEU A 534 16.46 -3.37 15.83
C LEU A 534 17.97 -3.66 15.92
N ARG A 535 18.49 -4.47 14.99
CA ARG A 535 19.92 -4.76 14.86
C ARG A 535 20.73 -3.48 14.65
N ALA A 536 20.29 -2.63 13.73
CA ALA A 536 20.94 -1.37 13.44
C ALA A 536 20.94 -0.42 14.65
N MET A 537 19.85 -0.34 15.41
CA MET A 537 19.83 0.46 16.65
C MET A 537 20.79 -0.08 17.72
N LEU A 538 20.82 -1.39 17.94
CA LEU A 538 21.72 -2.00 18.94
C LEU A 538 23.19 -1.90 18.54
N ALA A 539 23.50 -2.07 17.25
CA ALA A 539 24.84 -1.86 16.71
C ALA A 539 25.29 -0.40 16.88
N ALA A 540 24.39 0.56 16.68
CA ALA A 540 24.66 1.97 16.94
C ALA A 540 24.89 2.26 18.43
N VAL A 541 24.07 1.67 19.31
CA VAL A 541 24.26 1.80 20.76
C VAL A 541 25.63 1.27 21.18
N ASN A 542 26.06 0.13 20.63
CA ASN A 542 27.35 -0.49 20.93
C ASN A 542 28.54 0.18 20.22
N GLY A 543 28.30 1.16 19.33
CA GLY A 543 29.33 1.90 18.62
C GLY A 543 29.97 1.17 17.42
N GLU A 544 29.27 0.19 16.84
CA GLU A 544 29.74 -0.55 15.67
C GLU A 544 29.72 0.29 14.38
N TYR A 545 28.84 1.28 14.32
CA TYR A 545 28.81 2.30 13.28
C TYR A 545 28.21 3.60 13.83
N LYS A 546 28.35 4.68 13.06
CA LYS A 546 27.76 5.98 13.38
C LYS A 546 26.43 6.14 12.61
N PRO A 547 25.28 6.32 13.28
CA PRO A 547 24.02 6.62 12.61
C PRO A 547 24.04 7.98 11.93
N GLU A 548 23.43 8.07 10.76
CA GLU A 548 23.37 9.28 9.93
C GLU A 548 21.94 9.71 9.57
N GLY A 549 20.94 8.95 10.01
CA GLY A 549 19.53 9.26 9.77
C GLY A 549 19.16 10.63 10.34
N ILE A 550 18.29 11.32 9.63
CA ILE A 550 17.75 12.61 10.04
C ILE A 550 16.26 12.43 10.27
N LYS A 551 15.73 12.94 11.39
CA LYS A 551 14.29 12.88 11.65
C LYS A 551 13.54 13.53 10.46
N PRO A 552 12.66 12.80 9.75
CA PRO A 552 12.10 13.26 8.49
C PRO A 552 10.90 14.20 8.67
N TYR A 553 10.74 14.76 9.87
CA TYR A 553 9.69 15.69 10.23
C TYR A 553 10.10 16.55 11.43
N LYS A 554 9.42 17.68 11.64
CA LYS A 554 9.81 18.71 12.63
C LYS A 554 9.12 18.61 13.99
#